data_AF-A0A8J6XXR6-F1
#
_entry.id   AF-A0A8J6XXR6-F1
#
_cell.length_a   1.000
_cell.length_b   1.000
_cell.length_c   1.000
_cell.angle_alpha   90.00
_cell.angle_beta   90.00
_cell.angle_gamma   90.00
#
_symmetry.space_group_name_H-M   'P 1'
#
loop_
_entity.id
_entity.type
_entity.pdbx_description
1 polymer ?
#
loop_
_entity_poly.entity_id
_entity_poly.type
_entity_poly.pdbx_seq_one_letter_code
_entity_poly.pdbx_strand_id
1 'polypeptide(L)'
;MPDHIIELEADHPGFNDPDYRRRRDEIARVAPPLDSGRLPQRVEYSESERGTWATVFDKLTALYPTHACREFLGVAGDIGYSANEVPQLADVSGFLSDRTGFSLQAVAGLVSAREFLGALSRRVFCATQYIRHHSQPLYTPEPDIVHELMGHAPMLAIPEFADLSQKIGEGSLSADDEQVEKLATLYWFTIEYGVLFEEGELRAYGAGLLSSFGELEHALSGDVEIRSFDPWQAKETTYPITT
;
A
#
# COMPACT_ATOMS: atom_id res chain seq x y z
N MET A 1 -11.40 -19.69 -22.89
CA MET A 1 -11.83 -18.44 -22.24
C MET A 1 -10.91 -17.34 -22.74
N PRO A 2 -11.30 -16.06 -22.81
CA PRO A 2 -10.32 -15.04 -23.16
C PRO A 2 -9.18 -15.08 -22.14
N ASP A 3 -7.93 -15.01 -22.62
CA ASP A 3 -6.75 -14.96 -21.75
C ASP A 3 -6.79 -13.62 -20.99
N HIS A 4 -6.91 -13.70 -19.67
CA HIS A 4 -6.84 -12.54 -18.79
C HIS A 4 -5.38 -12.14 -18.60
N ILE A 5 -5.11 -10.84 -18.50
CA ILE A 5 -3.76 -10.31 -18.23
C ILE A 5 -3.42 -10.52 -16.76
N ILE A 6 -4.43 -10.40 -15.90
CA ILE A 6 -4.30 -10.61 -14.46
C ILE A 6 -4.91 -11.95 -14.07
N GLU A 7 -4.10 -12.80 -13.43
CA GLU A 7 -4.57 -14.00 -12.77
C GLU A 7 -5.05 -13.66 -11.36
N LEU A 8 -6.19 -14.24 -10.96
CA LEU A 8 -6.74 -14.12 -9.62
C LEU A 8 -6.78 -15.52 -9.02
N GLU A 9 -6.45 -15.63 -7.74
CA GLU A 9 -6.56 -16.89 -6.99
C GLU A 9 -8.02 -17.35 -6.86
N ALA A 10 -8.22 -18.65 -6.66
CA ALA A 10 -9.55 -19.27 -6.65
C ALA A 10 -10.46 -18.78 -5.50
N ASP A 11 -9.87 -18.32 -4.41
CA ASP A 11 -10.53 -17.74 -3.24
C ASP A 11 -10.71 -16.21 -3.32
N HIS A 12 -10.14 -15.55 -4.34
CA HIS A 12 -10.32 -14.11 -4.55
C HIS A 12 -11.81 -13.80 -4.83
N PRO A 13 -12.43 -12.79 -4.18
CA PRO A 13 -13.87 -12.51 -4.31
C PRO A 13 -14.33 -12.23 -5.75
N GLY A 14 -13.46 -11.62 -6.55
CA GLY A 14 -13.65 -11.38 -7.99
C GLY A 14 -13.30 -12.54 -8.94
N PHE A 15 -12.91 -13.72 -8.46
CA PHE A 15 -12.44 -14.82 -9.32
C PHE A 15 -13.49 -15.25 -10.36
N ASN A 16 -14.76 -15.33 -9.93
CA ASN A 16 -15.90 -15.72 -10.75
C ASN A 16 -16.69 -14.53 -11.32
N ASP A 17 -16.17 -13.31 -11.20
CA ASP A 17 -16.81 -12.09 -11.69
C ASP A 17 -16.15 -11.65 -13.02
N PRO A 18 -16.78 -11.91 -14.18
CA PRO A 18 -16.19 -11.59 -15.47
C PRO A 18 -16.07 -10.09 -15.73
N ASP A 19 -16.89 -9.25 -15.11
CA ASP A 19 -16.83 -7.80 -15.26
C ASP A 19 -15.66 -7.23 -14.45
N TYR A 20 -15.48 -7.71 -13.22
CA TYR A 20 -14.32 -7.35 -12.39
C TYR A 20 -13.00 -7.77 -13.07
N ARG A 21 -12.91 -8.98 -13.62
CA ARG A 21 -11.69 -9.44 -14.33
C ARG A 21 -11.38 -8.59 -15.56
N ARG A 22 -12.40 -8.26 -16.35
CA ARG A 22 -12.26 -7.36 -17.51
C ARG A 22 -11.75 -5.99 -17.07
N ARG A 23 -12.30 -5.46 -15.97
CA ARG A 23 -11.91 -4.17 -15.41
C ARG A 23 -10.46 -4.17 -14.88
N ARG A 24 -10.03 -5.25 -14.22
CA ARG A 24 -8.62 -5.45 -13.83
C ARG A 24 -7.70 -5.40 -15.05
N ASP A 25 -8.04 -6.12 -16.12
CA ASP A 25 -7.25 -6.12 -17.36
C ASP A 25 -7.20 -4.73 -18.03
N GLU A 26 -8.32 -3.99 -18.04
CA GLU A 26 -8.38 -2.62 -18.59
C GLU A 26 -7.42 -1.67 -17.85
N ILE A 27 -7.44 -1.70 -16.52
CA ILE A 27 -6.55 -0.88 -15.69
C ILE A 27 -5.09 -1.34 -15.83
N ALA A 28 -4.84 -2.65 -15.86
CA ALA A 28 -3.49 -3.20 -16.04
C ALA A 28 -2.86 -2.77 -17.37
N ARG A 29 -3.64 -2.68 -18.46
CA ARG A 29 -3.14 -2.27 -19.79
C ARG A 29 -2.65 -0.83 -19.86
N VAL A 30 -3.11 0.04 -18.96
CA VAL A 30 -2.69 1.46 -18.96
C VAL A 30 -1.47 1.71 -18.08
N ALA A 31 -1.01 0.72 -17.33
CA ALA A 31 0.22 0.80 -16.56
C ALA A 31 1.42 0.99 -17.51
N PRO A 32 2.23 2.06 -17.33
CA PRO A 32 3.41 2.27 -18.14
C PRO A 32 4.48 1.19 -17.81
N PRO A 33 5.44 0.94 -18.73
CA PRO A 33 6.59 0.11 -18.40
C PRO A 33 7.32 0.64 -17.17
N LEU A 34 7.83 -0.28 -16.33
CA LEU A 34 8.64 0.07 -15.17
C LEU A 34 9.83 0.94 -15.60
N ASP A 35 10.15 1.95 -14.79
CA ASP A 35 11.26 2.89 -15.02
C ASP A 35 11.17 3.73 -16.29
N SER A 36 9.99 3.81 -16.93
CA SER A 36 9.79 4.63 -18.13
C SER A 36 9.74 6.14 -17.86
N GLY A 37 9.64 6.56 -16.60
CA GLY A 37 9.48 7.97 -16.20
C GLY A 37 8.14 8.59 -16.61
N ARG A 38 7.19 7.79 -17.10
CA ARG A 38 5.84 8.25 -17.47
C ARG A 38 4.98 8.39 -16.23
N LEU A 39 4.21 9.49 -16.17
CA LEU A 39 3.23 9.69 -15.11
C LEU A 39 2.11 8.63 -15.18
N PRO A 40 1.51 8.24 -14.04
CA PRO A 40 0.33 7.39 -14.00
C PRO A 40 -0.79 7.96 -14.90
N GLN A 41 -1.43 7.10 -15.67
CA GLN A 41 -2.60 7.51 -16.45
C GLN A 41 -3.81 7.68 -15.53
N ARG A 42 -4.68 8.65 -15.85
CA ARG A 42 -5.93 8.85 -15.12
C ARG A 42 -6.89 7.69 -15.41
N VAL A 43 -7.59 7.24 -14.39
CA VAL A 43 -8.59 6.17 -14.47
C VAL A 43 -9.96 6.75 -14.13
N GLU A 44 -10.92 6.54 -15.03
CA GLU A 44 -12.32 6.85 -14.76
C GLU A 44 -12.93 5.72 -13.92
N TYR A 45 -13.06 5.94 -12.61
CA TYR A 45 -13.68 4.96 -11.71
C TYR A 45 -15.20 4.91 -11.94
N SER A 46 -15.78 3.72 -11.90
CA SER A 46 -17.22 3.52 -11.96
C SER A 46 -17.92 3.95 -10.67
N GLU A 47 -19.25 4.02 -10.69
CA GLU A 47 -20.04 4.31 -9.48
C GLU A 47 -19.86 3.22 -8.42
N SER A 48 -19.77 1.95 -8.82
CA SER A 48 -19.50 0.84 -7.90
C SER A 48 -18.13 0.97 -7.26
N GLU A 49 -17.10 1.33 -8.03
CA GLU A 49 -15.73 1.53 -7.52
C GLU A 49 -15.68 2.71 -6.54
N ARG A 50 -16.33 3.85 -6.87
CA ARG A 50 -16.47 4.97 -5.92
C ARG A 50 -17.22 4.57 -4.64
N GLY A 51 -18.26 3.75 -4.74
CA GLY A 51 -19.00 3.24 -3.58
C GLY A 51 -18.15 2.35 -2.67
N THR A 52 -17.31 1.49 -3.25
CA THR A 52 -16.33 0.68 -2.50
C THR A 52 -15.33 1.58 -1.79
N TRP A 53 -14.74 2.56 -2.48
CA TRP A 53 -13.85 3.54 -1.87
C TRP A 53 -14.50 4.28 -0.69
N ALA A 54 -15.70 4.85 -0.90
CA ALA A 54 -16.42 5.59 0.14
C ALA A 54 -16.62 4.74 1.40
N THR A 55 -17.02 3.47 1.23
CA THR A 55 -17.23 2.53 2.34
C THR A 55 -15.95 2.32 3.15
N VAL A 56 -14.81 2.13 2.47
CA VAL A 56 -13.53 1.87 3.15
C VAL A 56 -12.98 3.15 3.78
N PHE A 57 -13.07 4.27 3.08
CA PHE A 57 -12.67 5.58 3.57
C PHE A 57 -13.39 5.93 4.88
N ASP A 58 -14.72 5.82 4.92
CA ASP A 58 -15.51 6.13 6.11
C ASP A 58 -15.16 5.23 7.30
N LYS A 59 -14.89 3.95 7.04
CA LYS A 59 -14.53 2.98 8.08
C LYS A 59 -13.14 3.24 8.66
N LEU A 60 -12.15 3.44 7.81
CA LEU A 60 -10.78 3.67 8.24
C LEU A 60 -10.61 5.03 8.92
N THR A 61 -11.21 6.09 8.36
CA THR A 61 -11.11 7.44 8.95
C THR A 61 -11.79 7.55 10.31
N ALA A 62 -12.78 6.70 10.60
CA ALA A 62 -13.35 6.59 11.95
C ALA A 62 -12.40 5.95 12.97
N LEU A 63 -11.46 5.08 12.53
CA LEU A 63 -10.48 4.42 13.39
C LEU A 63 -9.21 5.25 13.60
N TYR A 64 -8.77 6.01 12.59
CA TYR A 64 -7.49 6.70 12.62
C TYR A 64 -7.22 7.55 13.86
N PRO A 65 -8.16 8.34 14.41
CA PRO A 65 -7.89 9.17 15.59
C PRO A 65 -7.40 8.40 16.81
N THR A 66 -7.72 7.11 16.92
CA THR A 66 -7.32 6.25 18.04
C THR A 66 -6.28 5.21 17.66
N HIS A 67 -6.10 4.92 16.37
CA HIS A 67 -5.25 3.80 15.92
C HIS A 67 -3.99 4.25 15.17
N ALA A 68 -4.02 5.36 14.43
CA ALA A 68 -2.89 5.80 13.60
C ALA A 68 -1.94 6.70 14.38
N CYS A 69 -0.65 6.70 14.01
CA CYS A 69 0.33 7.61 14.61
C CYS A 69 0.05 9.09 14.27
N ARG A 70 0.60 9.99 15.08
CA ARG A 70 0.37 11.43 14.98
C ARG A 70 0.81 11.99 13.62
N GLU A 71 1.96 11.54 13.11
CA GLU A 71 2.50 12.02 11.84
C GLU A 71 1.57 11.64 10.67
N PHE A 72 1.03 10.42 10.67
CA PHE A 72 0.05 9.98 9.68
C PHE A 72 -1.19 10.87 9.70
N LEU A 73 -1.75 11.14 10.89
CA LEU A 73 -2.93 11.99 11.05
C LEU A 73 -2.70 13.41 10.53
N GLY A 74 -1.49 13.96 10.72
CA GLY A 74 -1.09 15.24 10.17
C GLY A 74 -1.16 15.26 8.65
N VAL A 75 -0.59 14.25 7.98
CA VAL A 75 -0.62 14.17 6.51
C VAL A 75 -2.02 13.86 5.97
N ALA A 76 -2.77 12.98 6.62
CA ALA A 76 -4.13 12.63 6.22
C ALA A 76 -5.06 13.86 6.19
N GLY A 77 -4.81 14.85 7.05
CA GLY A 77 -5.50 16.14 7.02
C GLY A 77 -5.09 17.07 5.86
N ASP A 78 -3.87 16.92 5.34
CA ASP A 78 -3.30 17.78 4.29
C ASP A 78 -3.57 17.25 2.87
N ILE A 79 -3.62 15.92 2.69
CA ILE A 79 -3.58 15.25 1.38
C ILE A 79 -4.85 15.48 0.51
N GLY A 80 -5.92 16.01 1.12
CA GLY A 80 -7.12 16.45 0.39
C GLY A 80 -8.07 15.34 -0.05
N TYR A 81 -7.99 14.16 0.56
CA TYR A 81 -8.88 13.05 0.25
C TYR A 81 -10.31 13.27 0.75
N SER A 82 -11.26 12.58 0.11
CA SER A 82 -12.65 12.54 0.55
C SER A 82 -13.29 11.19 0.18
N ALA A 83 -14.39 10.84 0.85
CA ALA A 83 -15.18 9.65 0.51
C ALA A 83 -15.83 9.72 -0.89
N ASN A 84 -15.96 10.92 -1.46
CA ASN A 84 -16.77 11.12 -2.67
C ASN A 84 -16.06 10.75 -3.97
N GLU A 85 -14.72 10.70 -3.97
CA GLU A 85 -13.92 10.51 -5.17
C GLU A 85 -12.66 9.68 -4.87
N VAL A 86 -12.36 8.71 -5.73
CA VAL A 86 -11.11 7.96 -5.67
C VAL A 86 -9.97 8.86 -6.15
N PRO A 87 -8.94 9.15 -5.34
CA PRO A 87 -7.85 10.00 -5.76
C PRO A 87 -7.06 9.39 -6.92
N GLN A 88 -6.52 10.24 -7.78
CA GLN A 88 -5.73 9.80 -8.93
C GLN A 88 -4.26 9.73 -8.56
N LEU A 89 -3.59 8.62 -8.90
CA LEU A 89 -2.16 8.44 -8.59
C LEU A 89 -1.29 9.61 -9.11
N ALA A 90 -1.64 10.20 -10.26
CA ALA A 90 -0.90 11.34 -10.81
C ALA A 90 -0.92 12.57 -9.89
N ASP A 91 -2.06 12.85 -9.26
CA ASP A 91 -2.23 14.00 -8.37
C ASP A 91 -1.52 13.75 -7.02
N VAL A 92 -1.65 12.53 -6.49
CA VAL A 92 -0.95 12.11 -5.26
C VAL A 92 0.56 12.07 -5.47
N SER A 93 1.03 11.62 -6.65
CA SER A 93 2.45 11.64 -7.03
C SER A 93 3.02 13.06 -7.02
N GLY A 94 2.25 14.05 -7.49
CA GLY A 94 2.62 15.47 -7.40
C GLY A 94 2.75 15.95 -5.96
N PHE A 95 1.77 15.63 -5.11
CA PHE A 95 1.81 15.95 -3.68
C PHE A 95 3.03 15.36 -2.97
N LEU A 96 3.36 14.08 -3.23
CA LEU A 96 4.53 13.42 -2.67
C LEU A 96 5.84 14.04 -3.19
N SER A 97 5.88 14.41 -4.47
CA SER A 97 7.07 14.98 -5.09
C SER A 97 7.42 16.32 -4.45
N ASP A 98 6.42 17.15 -4.18
CA ASP A 98 6.58 18.44 -3.53
C ASP A 98 6.98 18.31 -2.04
N ARG A 99 6.49 17.28 -1.34
CA ARG A 99 6.71 17.08 0.11
C ARG A 99 8.03 16.39 0.41
N THR A 100 8.34 15.30 -0.27
CA THR A 100 9.47 14.40 0.04
C THR A 100 10.23 13.95 -1.19
N GLY A 101 9.91 14.45 -2.38
CA GLY A 101 10.53 13.98 -3.62
C GLY A 101 10.16 12.54 -4.01
N PHE A 102 9.19 11.93 -3.33
CA PHE A 102 8.62 10.65 -3.75
C PHE A 102 7.66 10.82 -4.91
N SER A 103 7.61 9.85 -5.80
CA SER A 103 6.64 9.78 -6.89
C SER A 103 6.03 8.39 -7.00
N LEU A 104 4.83 8.32 -7.56
CA LEU A 104 4.12 7.07 -7.80
C LEU A 104 4.28 6.62 -9.25
N GLN A 105 4.61 5.35 -9.44
CA GLN A 105 4.61 4.66 -10.72
C GLN A 105 3.49 3.62 -10.74
N ALA A 106 2.58 3.73 -11.71
CA ALA A 106 1.50 2.76 -11.86
C ALA A 106 2.05 1.39 -12.31
N VAL A 107 1.61 0.33 -11.64
CA VAL A 107 1.93 -1.06 -11.99
C VAL A 107 0.67 -1.88 -12.22
N ALA A 108 0.77 -2.89 -13.10
CA ALA A 108 -0.36 -3.75 -13.45
C ALA A 108 -0.79 -4.70 -12.31
N GLY A 109 0.12 -4.98 -11.38
CA GLY A 109 -0.03 -5.91 -10.28
C GLY A 109 1.27 -6.03 -9.51
N LEU A 110 1.48 -7.18 -8.85
CA LEU A 110 2.69 -7.44 -8.07
C LEU A 110 3.95 -7.38 -8.95
N VAL A 111 4.93 -6.61 -8.48
CA VAL A 111 6.29 -6.54 -9.04
C VAL A 111 7.23 -7.38 -8.19
N SER A 112 8.36 -7.85 -8.74
CA SER A 112 9.31 -8.60 -7.94
C SER A 112 9.89 -7.74 -6.80
N ALA A 113 10.28 -8.36 -5.68
CA ALA A 113 10.87 -7.64 -4.55
C ALA A 113 12.09 -6.80 -4.98
N ARG A 114 12.92 -7.34 -5.88
CA ARG A 114 14.10 -6.63 -6.41
C ARG A 114 13.72 -5.38 -7.22
N GLU A 115 12.70 -5.47 -8.08
CA GLU A 115 12.21 -4.32 -8.85
C GLU A 115 11.58 -3.27 -7.94
N PHE A 116 10.73 -3.70 -7.01
CA PHE A 116 10.05 -2.83 -6.05
C PHE A 116 11.03 -2.07 -5.16
N LEU A 117 11.90 -2.79 -4.44
CA LEU A 117 12.91 -2.18 -3.57
C LEU A 117 13.90 -1.34 -4.40
N GLY A 118 14.25 -1.81 -5.59
CA GLY A 118 15.08 -1.05 -6.52
C GLY A 118 14.47 0.32 -6.88
N ALA A 119 13.15 0.40 -7.07
CA ALA A 119 12.45 1.66 -7.33
C ALA A 119 12.51 2.63 -6.13
N LEU A 120 12.39 2.12 -4.90
CA LEU A 120 12.47 2.93 -3.68
C LEU A 120 13.79 3.69 -3.55
N SER A 121 14.91 3.13 -4.05
CA SER A 121 16.22 3.82 -4.05
C SER A 121 16.19 5.18 -4.76
N ARG A 122 15.25 5.36 -5.71
CA ARG A 122 15.05 6.57 -6.50
C ARG A 122 13.84 7.39 -6.03
N ARG A 123 13.29 7.08 -4.84
CA ARG A 123 12.02 7.63 -4.34
C ARG A 123 10.86 7.42 -5.32
N VAL A 124 10.83 6.26 -5.97
CA VAL A 124 9.72 5.84 -6.82
C VAL A 124 9.01 4.69 -6.13
N PHE A 125 7.72 4.87 -5.85
CA PHE A 125 6.87 3.83 -5.27
C PHE A 125 5.97 3.24 -6.34
N CYS A 126 6.03 1.91 -6.50
CA CYS A 126 5.15 1.19 -7.42
C CYS A 126 3.78 1.00 -6.78
N ALA A 127 2.73 1.53 -7.41
CA ALA A 127 1.36 1.52 -6.87
C ALA A 127 0.37 0.93 -7.89
N THR A 128 -0.58 0.14 -7.41
CA THR A 128 -1.68 -0.35 -8.25
C THR A 128 -2.78 0.71 -8.41
N GLN A 129 -3.61 0.58 -9.46
CA GLN A 129 -4.71 1.51 -9.76
C GLN A 129 -6.11 0.88 -9.66
N TYR A 130 -6.20 -0.44 -9.57
CA TYR A 130 -7.50 -1.11 -9.42
C TYR A 130 -7.99 -0.98 -7.99
N ILE A 131 -9.30 -1.08 -7.80
CA ILE A 131 -9.90 -1.17 -6.48
C ILE A 131 -10.34 -2.61 -6.21
N ARG A 132 -10.27 -3.03 -4.93
CA ARG A 132 -10.75 -4.33 -4.45
C ARG A 132 -12.21 -4.59 -4.83
N HIS A 133 -12.59 -5.86 -4.81
CA HIS A 133 -13.93 -6.28 -5.22
C HIS A 133 -15.01 -5.73 -4.28
N HIS A 134 -16.08 -5.19 -4.86
CA HIS A 134 -17.15 -4.50 -4.12
C HIS A 134 -17.94 -5.39 -3.15
N SER A 135 -17.89 -6.72 -3.29
CA SER A 135 -18.58 -7.65 -2.38
C SER A 135 -17.91 -7.77 -1.01
N GLN A 136 -16.62 -7.42 -0.93
CA GLN A 136 -15.83 -7.48 0.29
C GLN A 136 -14.99 -6.20 0.45
N PRO A 137 -15.60 -5.01 0.62
CA PRO A 137 -14.86 -3.74 0.67
C PRO A 137 -13.84 -3.70 1.82
N LEU A 138 -14.10 -4.40 2.93
CA LEU A 138 -13.24 -4.39 4.12
C LEU A 138 -12.14 -5.44 4.11
N TYR A 139 -11.96 -6.17 3.01
CA TYR A 139 -10.94 -7.22 2.87
C TYR A 139 -10.39 -7.25 1.44
N THR A 140 -9.09 -7.47 1.29
CA THR A 140 -8.50 -7.78 0.00
C THR A 140 -7.22 -8.59 0.20
N PRO A 141 -6.96 -9.63 -0.63
CA PRO A 141 -5.73 -10.41 -0.55
C PRO A 141 -4.57 -9.78 -1.33
N GLU A 142 -4.82 -8.72 -2.09
CA GLU A 142 -3.83 -8.06 -2.95
C GLU A 142 -3.82 -6.54 -2.68
N PRO A 143 -2.67 -5.86 -2.78
CA PRO A 143 -2.60 -4.42 -2.60
C PRO A 143 -3.35 -3.69 -3.72
N ASP A 144 -4.52 -3.14 -3.41
CA ASP A 144 -5.34 -2.32 -4.31
C ASP A 144 -5.09 -0.82 -4.07
N ILE A 145 -5.70 0.06 -4.86
CA ILE A 145 -5.50 1.51 -4.75
C ILE A 145 -5.84 2.07 -3.37
N VAL A 146 -6.74 1.43 -2.62
CA VAL A 146 -7.01 1.81 -1.23
C VAL A 146 -5.77 1.59 -0.36
N HIS A 147 -5.10 0.43 -0.50
CA HIS A 147 -3.86 0.15 0.20
C HIS A 147 -2.78 1.18 -0.10
N GLU A 148 -2.58 1.50 -1.37
CA GLU A 148 -1.55 2.46 -1.79
C GLU A 148 -1.85 3.87 -1.27
N LEU A 149 -3.10 4.32 -1.41
CA LEU A 149 -3.45 5.71 -1.14
C LEU A 149 -3.76 5.96 0.32
N MET A 150 -4.41 5.05 1.03
CA MET A 150 -4.77 5.22 2.44
C MET A 150 -3.67 4.72 3.39
N GLY A 151 -2.86 3.76 2.96
CA GLY A 151 -1.75 3.22 3.76
C GLY A 151 -0.43 3.92 3.46
N HIS A 152 0.11 3.73 2.26
CA HIS A 152 1.46 4.19 1.93
C HIS A 152 1.59 5.70 1.70
N ALA A 153 0.73 6.29 0.87
CA ALA A 153 0.92 7.67 0.43
C ALA A 153 1.02 8.68 1.60
N PRO A 154 0.20 8.63 2.66
CA PRO A 154 0.34 9.57 3.76
C PRO A 154 1.66 9.39 4.50
N MET A 155 2.14 8.15 4.65
CA MET A 155 3.42 7.85 5.28
C MET A 155 4.61 8.32 4.43
N LEU A 156 4.55 8.12 3.10
CA LEU A 156 5.60 8.58 2.17
C LEU A 156 5.73 10.11 2.10
N ALA A 157 4.73 10.86 2.56
CA ALA A 157 4.81 12.31 2.67
C ALA A 157 5.49 12.80 3.97
N ILE A 158 5.92 11.88 4.84
CA ILE A 158 6.69 12.15 6.06
C ILE A 158 8.19 12.00 5.73
N PRO A 159 9.04 13.04 5.92
CA PRO A 159 10.45 13.01 5.52
C PRO A 159 11.24 11.83 6.07
N GLU A 160 11.10 11.52 7.35
CA GLU A 160 11.83 10.43 8.02
C GLU A 160 11.44 9.06 7.46
N PHE A 161 10.16 8.88 7.14
CA PHE A 161 9.64 7.63 6.57
C PHE A 161 10.04 7.47 5.10
N ALA A 162 10.02 8.57 4.34
CA ALA A 162 10.54 8.62 2.98
C ALA A 162 12.04 8.25 2.94
N ASP A 163 12.84 8.81 3.85
CA ASP A 163 14.27 8.51 3.98
C ASP A 163 14.52 7.04 4.36
N LEU A 164 13.73 6.48 5.27
CA LEU A 164 13.80 5.05 5.62
C LEU A 164 13.49 4.17 4.40
N SER A 165 12.41 4.47 3.69
CA SER A 165 11.98 3.74 2.50
C SER A 165 13.07 3.76 1.42
N GLN A 166 13.67 4.94 1.19
CA GLN A 166 14.77 5.08 0.24
C GLN A 166 16.00 4.26 0.66
N LYS A 167 16.39 4.27 1.93
CA LYS A 167 17.56 3.51 2.43
C LYS A 167 17.41 2.01 2.27
N ILE A 168 16.20 1.47 2.50
CA ILE A 168 15.91 0.06 2.23
C ILE A 168 16.13 -0.23 0.73
N GLY A 169 15.63 0.66 -0.13
CA GLY A 169 15.82 0.54 -1.58
C GLY A 169 17.29 0.61 -2.01
N GLU A 170 18.06 1.57 -1.49
CA GLU A 170 19.50 1.72 -1.75
C GLU A 170 20.28 0.46 -1.34
N GLY A 171 19.94 -0.13 -0.19
CA GLY A 171 20.52 -1.39 0.27
C GLY A 171 20.28 -2.57 -0.68
N SER A 172 19.15 -2.55 -1.41
CA SER A 172 18.80 -3.63 -2.34
C SER A 172 19.62 -3.63 -3.64
N LEU A 173 20.21 -2.49 -4.03
CA LEU A 173 20.93 -2.34 -5.31
C LEU A 173 22.20 -3.18 -5.39
N SER A 174 22.89 -3.40 -4.27
CA SER A 174 24.09 -4.24 -4.18
C SER A 174 23.84 -5.59 -3.54
N ALA A 175 22.58 -5.91 -3.21
CA ALA A 175 22.19 -7.12 -2.50
C ALA A 175 22.05 -8.32 -3.46
N ASP A 176 22.53 -9.48 -3.04
CA ASP A 176 22.15 -10.75 -3.66
C ASP A 176 20.68 -11.10 -3.38
N ASP A 177 20.17 -12.18 -3.98
CA ASP A 177 18.75 -12.54 -3.86
C ASP A 177 18.34 -12.87 -2.41
N GLU A 178 19.21 -13.55 -1.64
CA GLU A 178 18.93 -13.85 -0.23
C GLU A 178 18.85 -12.56 0.60
N GLN A 179 19.73 -11.60 0.33
CA GLN A 179 19.73 -10.30 0.98
C GLN A 179 18.52 -9.44 0.58
N VAL A 180 18.06 -9.52 -0.67
CA VAL A 180 16.82 -8.86 -1.11
C VAL A 180 15.61 -9.38 -0.35
N GLU A 181 15.49 -10.71 -0.19
CA GLU A 181 14.40 -11.29 0.62
C GLU A 181 14.47 -10.81 2.09
N LYS A 182 15.68 -10.73 2.67
CA LYS A 182 15.86 -10.18 4.02
C LYS A 182 15.45 -8.70 4.12
N LEU A 183 15.74 -7.90 3.09
CA LEU A 183 15.30 -6.51 3.03
C LEU A 183 13.78 -6.40 2.84
N ALA A 184 13.18 -7.28 2.05
CA ALA A 184 11.72 -7.37 1.89
C ALA A 184 11.04 -7.74 3.22
N THR A 185 11.61 -8.65 3.99
CA THR A 185 11.14 -8.97 5.35
C THR A 185 11.24 -7.77 6.30
N LEU A 186 12.34 -7.00 6.23
CA LEU A 186 12.45 -5.76 7.02
C LEU A 186 11.40 -4.72 6.61
N TYR A 187 11.18 -4.57 5.31
CA TYR A 187 10.14 -3.73 4.76
C TYR A 187 8.75 -4.16 5.27
N TRP A 188 8.46 -5.47 5.29
CA TRP A 188 7.22 -6.02 5.82
C TRP A 188 6.99 -5.66 7.30
N PHE A 189 7.96 -5.93 8.18
CA PHE A 189 7.82 -5.67 9.61
C PHE A 189 7.99 -4.19 10.01
N THR A 190 8.18 -3.29 9.04
CA THR A 190 8.24 -1.85 9.28
C THR A 190 7.19 -1.11 8.45
N ILE A 191 7.41 -0.99 7.15
CA ILE A 191 6.59 -0.19 6.25
C ILE A 191 5.19 -0.80 6.06
N GLU A 192 5.03 -2.12 6.09
CA GLU A 192 3.71 -2.77 5.94
C GLU A 192 2.96 -2.93 7.27
N TYR A 193 3.62 -3.50 8.29
CA TYR A 193 2.97 -3.90 9.55
C TYR A 193 3.59 -3.27 10.79
N GLY A 194 4.27 -2.13 10.63
CA GLY A 194 4.90 -1.42 11.72
C GLY A 194 3.94 -0.73 12.68
N VAL A 195 4.30 -0.79 13.96
CA VAL A 195 3.65 -0.09 15.07
C VAL A 195 4.69 0.67 15.89
N LEU A 196 4.25 1.68 16.61
CA LEU A 196 5.08 2.47 17.53
C LEU A 196 4.29 2.83 18.79
N PHE A 197 4.99 3.30 19.81
CA PHE A 197 4.36 3.83 21.02
C PHE A 197 4.44 5.35 21.04
N GLU A 198 3.28 6.02 21.12
CA GLU A 198 3.16 7.45 21.36
C GLU A 198 2.62 7.68 22.76
N GLU A 199 3.39 8.35 23.61
CA GLU A 199 2.95 8.68 24.98
C GLU A 199 2.51 7.44 25.80
N GLY A 200 3.07 6.28 25.48
CA GLY A 200 2.76 5.00 26.13
C GLY A 200 1.60 4.22 25.50
N GLU A 201 0.95 4.75 24.46
CA GLU A 201 -0.09 4.05 23.73
C GLU A 201 0.40 3.53 22.38
N LEU A 202 -0.06 2.33 22.01
CA LEU A 202 0.28 1.69 20.74
C LEU A 202 -0.45 2.38 19.58
N ARG A 203 0.27 2.64 18.49
CA ARG A 203 -0.23 3.24 17.24
C ARG A 203 0.35 2.54 16.02
N ALA A 204 -0.43 2.46 14.95
CA ALA A 204 -0.02 1.93 13.67
C ALA A 204 0.61 3.01 12.79
N TYR A 205 1.66 2.62 12.07
CA TYR A 205 2.22 3.40 10.97
C TYR A 205 2.39 2.55 9.69
N GLY A 206 2.28 1.22 9.80
CA GLY A 206 2.37 0.30 8.66
C GLY A 206 1.17 0.42 7.72
N ALA A 207 1.42 0.42 6.41
CA ALA A 207 0.41 0.60 5.38
C ALA A 207 -0.63 -0.54 5.32
N GLY A 208 -0.21 -1.79 5.52
CA GLY A 208 -1.10 -2.95 5.65
C GLY A 208 -2.13 -2.72 6.76
N LEU A 209 -1.68 -2.29 7.94
CA LEU A 209 -2.58 -1.93 9.05
C LEU A 209 -3.47 -0.74 8.70
N LEU A 210 -2.90 0.35 8.20
CA LEU A 210 -3.64 1.60 7.94
C LEU A 210 -4.67 1.52 6.81
N SER A 211 -4.62 0.47 5.99
CA SER A 211 -5.53 0.24 4.85
C SER A 211 -6.51 -0.92 5.04
N SER A 212 -6.42 -1.62 6.18
CA SER A 212 -7.19 -2.81 6.50
C SER A 212 -7.93 -2.62 7.81
N PHE A 213 -9.25 -2.48 7.74
CA PHE A 213 -10.09 -2.22 8.92
C PHE A 213 -9.92 -3.32 9.98
N GLY A 214 -10.00 -4.59 9.57
CA GLY A 214 -9.91 -5.72 10.49
C GLY A 214 -8.52 -5.89 11.10
N GLU A 215 -7.46 -5.73 10.30
CA GLU A 215 -6.09 -5.84 10.82
C GLU A 215 -5.72 -4.67 11.73
N LEU A 216 -6.21 -3.46 11.44
CA LEU A 216 -5.97 -2.30 12.31
C LEU A 216 -6.57 -2.49 13.71
N GLU A 217 -7.82 -2.93 13.79
CA GLU A 217 -8.47 -3.22 15.07
C GLU A 217 -7.76 -4.38 15.78
N HIS A 218 -7.43 -5.45 15.07
CA HIS A 218 -6.79 -6.63 15.67
C HIS A 218 -5.38 -6.32 16.19
N ALA A 219 -4.57 -5.60 15.43
CA ALA A 219 -3.19 -5.24 15.81
C ALA A 219 -3.15 -4.37 17.09
N LEU A 220 -4.22 -3.65 17.39
CA LEU A 220 -4.32 -2.78 18.58
C LEU A 220 -5.28 -3.33 19.66
N SER A 221 -5.83 -4.54 19.50
CA SER A 221 -6.76 -5.14 20.48
C SER A 221 -6.09 -5.60 21.77
N GLY A 222 -4.77 -5.80 21.75
CA GLY A 222 -4.00 -6.43 22.82
C GLY A 222 -3.91 -7.96 22.71
N ASP A 223 -4.50 -8.56 21.67
CA ASP A 223 -4.46 -10.01 21.41
C ASP A 223 -3.27 -10.42 20.54
N VAL A 224 -2.37 -9.49 20.22
CA VAL A 224 -1.18 -9.73 19.39
C VAL A 224 0.10 -9.58 20.21
N GLU A 225 1.15 -10.33 19.84
CA GLU A 225 2.47 -10.19 20.42
C GLU A 225 3.21 -9.01 19.78
N ILE A 226 3.44 -7.94 20.57
CA ILE A 226 4.25 -6.79 20.14
C ILE A 226 5.70 -6.99 20.57
N ARG A 227 6.62 -6.97 19.61
CA ARG A 227 8.07 -7.10 19.84
C ARG A 227 8.78 -5.78 19.55
N SER A 228 9.86 -5.51 20.29
CA SER A 228 10.78 -4.42 19.93
C SER A 228 11.44 -4.73 18.60
N PHE A 229 11.53 -3.73 17.72
CA PHE A 229 12.15 -3.90 16.41
C PHE A 229 13.67 -4.07 16.55
N ASP A 230 14.17 -5.23 16.14
CA ASP A 230 15.59 -5.51 15.94
C ASP A 230 15.76 -6.02 14.49
N PRO A 231 16.45 -5.27 13.61
CA PRO A 231 16.59 -5.66 12.20
C PRO A 231 17.30 -7.00 12.02
N TRP A 232 18.15 -7.43 12.96
CA TRP A 232 18.83 -8.73 12.86
C TRP A 232 17.91 -9.91 13.18
N GLN A 233 16.87 -9.68 13.99
CA GLN A 233 15.85 -10.69 14.28
C GLN A 233 14.70 -10.63 13.28
N ALA A 234 14.24 -9.42 12.95
CA ALA A 234 13.11 -9.21 12.05
C ALA A 234 13.37 -9.84 10.67
N LYS A 235 14.55 -9.65 10.09
CA LYS A 235 14.89 -10.19 8.76
C LYS A 235 14.85 -11.73 8.65
N GLU A 236 14.91 -12.44 9.78
CA GLU A 236 14.87 -13.90 9.84
C GLU A 236 13.46 -14.41 10.24
N THR A 237 12.51 -13.51 10.46
CA THR A 237 11.14 -13.85 10.87
C THR A 237 10.28 -14.23 9.67
N THR A 238 9.69 -15.41 9.70
CA THR A 238 8.73 -15.88 8.69
C THR A 238 7.34 -15.32 8.95
N TYR A 239 6.60 -14.98 7.90
CA TYR A 239 5.22 -14.51 7.97
C TYR A 239 4.39 -15.08 6.81
N PRO A 240 3.07 -15.29 7.00
CA PRO A 240 2.16 -15.55 5.89
C PRO A 240 1.87 -14.27 5.11
N ILE A 241 1.79 -14.35 3.79
CA ILE A 241 1.40 -13.21 2.92
C ILE A 241 -0.13 -13.04 2.90
N THR A 242 -0.88 -14.14 3.06
CA THR A 242 -2.34 -14.15 3.09
C THR A 242 -2.81 -14.88 4.36
N THR A 243 -3.64 -14.23 5.17
CA THR A 243 -4.32 -14.82 6.35
C THR A 243 -5.77 -14.40 6.43
#